data_AF-A0A2D7PNA8-F1
#
_entry.id   AF-A0A2D7PNA8-F1
#
_cell.length_a   1.000
_cell.length_b   1.000
_cell.length_c   1.000
_cell.angle_alpha   90.00
_cell.angle_beta   90.00
_cell.angle_gamma   90.00
#
_symmetry.space_group_name_H-M   'P 1'
#
loop_
_entity.id
_entity.type
_entity.pdbx_description
1 polymer ?
#
loop_
_entity_poly.entity_id
_entity_poly.type
_entity_poly.pdbx_seq_one_letter_code
_entity_poly.pdbx_strand_id
1 'polypeptide(L)'
;MKPQTITKIKTRDILNDNIERVDRNIIQSILTQFPNKETVFSVNNLNTRIVCIFKNMNNIDFHTLQKIYLLSDKIKLIHVLIHANALEIQIHKVDAKRAPVTIKKRPNILEIETCATKFIEQAKVHKSDARLCLEVVKLLYKWTWGTAACKVEINLFGDTYHFTVSSLRKVSFQQLNVLNKLSDLVTDIQVNLEQKWLSFKVTRTNEYITLSEIKLKRKKL
;
A
#
# COMPACT_ATOMS: atom_id res chain seq x y z
N MET A 1 -17.98 -17.08 27.15
CA MET A 1 -18.05 -16.07 26.06
C MET A 1 -18.65 -16.76 24.84
N LYS A 2 -19.81 -16.29 24.35
CA LYS A 2 -20.44 -16.88 23.16
C LYS A 2 -19.78 -16.30 21.89
N PRO A 3 -19.54 -17.10 20.84
CA PRO A 3 -19.00 -16.60 19.59
C PRO A 3 -20.05 -15.73 18.88
N GLN A 4 -19.67 -14.51 18.49
CA GLN A 4 -20.53 -13.67 17.66
C GLN A 4 -20.55 -14.22 16.23
N THR A 5 -21.76 -14.47 15.75
CA THR A 5 -22.11 -15.02 14.44
C THR A 5 -21.59 -14.15 13.30
N ILE A 6 -20.90 -14.77 12.33
CA ILE A 6 -20.54 -14.13 11.06
C ILE A 6 -21.80 -14.08 10.20
N THR A 7 -22.46 -12.93 10.18
CA THR A 7 -23.58 -12.69 9.27
C THR A 7 -23.03 -12.39 7.87
N LYS A 8 -23.53 -13.08 6.84
CA LYS A 8 -23.41 -12.64 5.43
C LYS A 8 -24.34 -11.44 5.28
N ILE A 9 -23.80 -10.21 5.40
CA ILE A 9 -24.63 -9.00 5.50
C ILE A 9 -24.82 -8.38 4.12
N LYS A 10 -26.09 -8.28 3.68
CA LYS A 10 -26.48 -7.42 2.56
C LYS A 10 -26.19 -5.97 2.94
N THR A 11 -25.58 -5.22 2.03
CA THR A 11 -25.06 -3.84 2.16
C THR A 11 -26.03 -2.78 2.73
N ARG A 12 -27.32 -3.11 2.89
CA ARG A 12 -28.38 -2.17 3.31
C ARG A 12 -28.62 -2.08 4.83
N ASP A 13 -28.22 -3.08 5.63
CA ASP A 13 -28.64 -3.13 7.04
C ASP A 13 -27.62 -2.59 8.05
N ILE A 14 -26.39 -2.21 7.62
CA ILE A 14 -25.29 -1.80 8.53
C ILE A 14 -25.37 -0.30 8.91
N LEU A 15 -26.26 0.48 8.29
CA LEU A 15 -26.24 1.95 8.36
C LEU A 15 -27.23 2.60 9.35
N ASN A 16 -27.85 1.87 10.30
CA ASN A 16 -28.70 2.45 11.36
C ASN A 16 -27.98 2.38 12.72
N ASP A 17 -27.93 3.35 13.64
CA ASP A 17 -28.47 4.73 13.73
C ASP A 17 -27.43 5.76 14.24
N ASN A 18 -26.16 5.37 14.46
CA ASN A 18 -25.16 6.23 15.13
C ASN A 18 -24.01 6.71 14.23
N ILE A 19 -24.18 6.67 12.90
CA ILE A 19 -23.20 7.20 11.94
C ILE A 19 -23.80 8.43 11.27
N GLU A 20 -23.09 9.55 11.31
CA GLU A 20 -23.50 10.81 10.67
C GLU A 20 -23.67 10.65 9.17
N ARG A 21 -24.62 11.38 8.57
CA ARG A 21 -24.93 11.30 7.13
C ARG A 21 -23.70 11.47 6.23
N VAL A 22 -22.79 12.39 6.58
CA VAL A 22 -21.55 12.63 5.84
C VAL A 22 -20.67 11.38 5.84
N ASP A 23 -20.49 10.77 7.00
CA ASP A 23 -19.66 9.56 7.14
C ASP A 23 -20.30 8.36 6.42
N ARG A 24 -21.64 8.25 6.43
CA ARG A 24 -22.37 7.25 5.64
C ARG A 24 -22.09 7.38 4.14
N ASN A 25 -22.08 8.61 3.60
CA ASN A 25 -21.80 8.86 2.18
C ASN A 25 -20.37 8.46 1.80
N ILE A 26 -19.40 8.70 2.70
CA ILE A 26 -18.01 8.27 2.51
C ILE A 26 -17.96 6.74 2.46
N ILE A 27 -18.58 6.06 3.43
CA ILE A 27 -18.62 4.60 3.49
C ILE A 27 -19.25 4.01 2.22
N GLN A 28 -20.38 4.56 1.77
CA GLN A 28 -21.02 4.14 0.53
C GLN A 28 -20.12 4.34 -0.69
N SER A 29 -19.42 5.48 -0.77
CA SER A 29 -18.46 5.76 -1.86
C SER A 29 -17.26 4.81 -1.85
N ILE A 30 -16.83 4.33 -0.68
CA ILE A 30 -15.79 3.29 -0.58
C ILE A 30 -16.36 1.96 -1.06
N LEU A 31 -17.58 1.60 -0.64
CA LEU A 31 -18.23 0.34 -1.03
C LEU A 31 -18.40 0.21 -2.55
N THR A 32 -18.67 1.30 -3.25
CA THR A 32 -18.78 1.28 -4.73
C THR A 32 -17.45 0.96 -5.43
N GLN A 33 -16.30 1.13 -4.77
CA GLN A 33 -15.01 0.70 -5.31
C GLN A 33 -14.81 -0.83 -5.26
N PHE A 34 -15.66 -1.55 -4.53
CA PHE A 34 -15.57 -3.00 -4.34
C PHE A 34 -16.87 -3.70 -4.77
N PRO A 35 -17.16 -3.79 -6.08
CA PRO A 35 -18.40 -4.39 -6.59
C PRO A 35 -18.46 -5.92 -6.40
N ASN A 36 -17.36 -6.56 -5.98
CA ASN A 36 -17.28 -8.01 -5.88
C ASN A 36 -18.15 -8.55 -4.74
N LYS A 37 -19.02 -9.52 -5.05
CA LYS A 37 -20.03 -10.07 -4.13
C LYS A 37 -19.44 -10.93 -3.00
N GLU A 38 -18.19 -11.35 -3.13
CA GLU A 38 -17.52 -12.21 -2.16
C GLU A 38 -16.83 -11.44 -1.02
N THR A 39 -16.57 -10.14 -1.22
CA THR A 39 -15.94 -9.29 -0.22
C THR A 39 -16.86 -9.11 0.98
N VAL A 40 -16.41 -9.52 2.16
CA VAL A 40 -17.16 -9.34 3.40
C VAL A 40 -16.83 -7.98 3.98
N PHE A 41 -17.84 -7.13 4.13
CA PHE A 41 -17.71 -5.80 4.69
C PHE A 41 -18.17 -5.76 6.15
N SER A 42 -17.39 -5.07 6.98
CA SER A 42 -17.73 -4.80 8.38
C SER A 42 -17.35 -3.37 8.76
N VAL A 43 -18.17 -2.77 9.63
CA VAL A 43 -17.96 -1.42 10.15
C VAL A 43 -17.94 -1.48 11.65
N ASN A 44 -16.93 -0.86 12.26
CA ASN A 44 -16.89 -0.62 13.69
C ASN A 44 -16.88 0.90 13.93
N ASN A 45 -17.92 1.40 14.61
CA ASN A 45 -18.09 2.81 14.89
C ASN A 45 -17.55 3.12 16.30
N LEU A 46 -16.41 3.81 16.37
CA LEU A 46 -15.80 4.23 17.63
C LEU A 46 -16.04 5.73 17.86
N ASN A 47 -15.77 6.19 19.08
CA ASN A 47 -16.05 7.58 19.49
C ASN A 47 -15.33 8.60 18.59
N THR A 48 -14.10 8.34 18.17
CA THR A 48 -13.27 9.28 17.40
C THR A 48 -13.12 8.92 15.92
N ARG A 49 -13.46 7.68 15.54
CA ARG A 49 -13.21 7.15 14.20
C ARG A 49 -14.17 6.03 13.84
N ILE A 50 -14.36 5.82 12.55
CA ILE A 50 -15.05 4.67 11.99
C ILE A 50 -14.00 3.80 11.32
N VAL A 51 -14.01 2.51 11.66
CA VAL A 51 -13.10 1.52 11.07
C VAL A 51 -13.90 0.63 10.13
N CYS A 52 -13.60 0.74 8.85
CA CYS A 52 -14.18 -0.09 7.79
C CYS A 52 -13.19 -1.21 7.46
N ILE A 53 -13.64 -2.46 7.53
CA ILE A 53 -12.81 -3.63 7.23
C ILE A 53 -13.47 -4.44 6.12
N PHE A 54 -12.73 -4.63 5.04
CA PHE A 54 -13.09 -5.49 3.91
C PHE A 54 -12.24 -6.76 4.00
N LYS A 55 -12.89 -7.92 4.01
CA LYS A 55 -12.25 -9.24 4.07
C LYS A 55 -12.54 -10.03 2.81
N ASN A 56 -11.77 -11.11 2.58
CA ASN A 56 -11.88 -11.98 1.41
C ASN A 56 -11.66 -11.23 0.09
N MET A 57 -10.72 -10.29 0.11
CA MET A 57 -10.26 -9.64 -1.11
C MET A 57 -9.11 -10.45 -1.69
N ASN A 58 -9.10 -10.65 -3.01
CA ASN A 58 -8.05 -11.42 -3.68
C ASN A 58 -6.83 -10.53 -3.96
N ASN A 59 -7.08 -9.35 -4.53
CA ASN A 59 -6.05 -8.39 -4.88
C ASN A 59 -6.55 -6.95 -4.68
N ILE A 60 -5.60 -6.02 -4.59
CA ILE A 60 -5.85 -4.60 -4.64
C ILE A 60 -4.64 -3.88 -5.24
N ASP A 61 -4.88 -2.99 -6.20
CA ASP A 61 -3.83 -2.16 -6.80
C ASP A 61 -3.69 -0.81 -6.08
N PHE A 62 -2.56 -0.15 -6.33
CA PHE A 62 -2.28 1.17 -5.78
C PHE A 62 -3.29 2.24 -6.21
N HIS A 63 -3.77 2.19 -7.46
CA HIS A 63 -4.72 3.17 -7.98
C HIS A 63 -6.08 3.12 -7.28
N THR A 64 -6.55 1.94 -6.92
CA THR A 64 -7.77 1.74 -6.15
C THR A 64 -7.62 2.32 -4.75
N LEU A 65 -6.49 2.06 -4.08
CA LEU A 65 -6.18 2.68 -2.78
C LEU A 65 -6.11 4.20 -2.88
N GLN A 66 -5.53 4.73 -3.96
CA GLN A 66 -5.44 6.16 -4.22
C GLN A 66 -6.82 6.79 -4.43
N LYS A 67 -7.68 6.17 -5.25
CA LYS A 67 -9.07 6.61 -5.45
C LYS A 67 -9.81 6.69 -4.11
N ILE A 68 -9.71 5.64 -3.30
CA ILE A 68 -10.31 5.60 -1.95
C ILE A 68 -9.77 6.74 -1.08
N TYR A 69 -8.46 6.93 -1.04
CA TYR A 69 -7.83 7.98 -0.24
C TYR A 69 -8.32 9.39 -0.64
N LEU A 70 -8.62 9.60 -1.92
CA LEU A 70 -9.09 10.88 -2.45
C LEU A 70 -10.60 11.12 -2.28
N LEU A 71 -11.37 10.13 -1.82
CA LEU A 71 -12.82 10.29 -1.63
C LEU A 71 -13.16 11.31 -0.52
N SER A 72 -12.33 11.42 0.51
CA SER A 72 -12.54 12.37 1.60
C SER A 72 -11.27 12.61 2.39
N ASP A 73 -11.06 13.85 2.79
CA ASP A 73 -10.02 14.27 3.74
C ASP A 73 -10.14 13.61 5.12
N LYS A 74 -11.33 13.11 5.50
CA LYS A 74 -11.56 12.33 6.73
C LYS A 74 -10.90 10.95 6.70
N ILE A 75 -10.56 10.42 5.51
CA ILE A 75 -9.83 9.15 5.38
C ILE A 75 -8.37 9.40 5.69
N LYS A 76 -7.95 9.05 6.91
CA LYS A 76 -6.56 9.29 7.36
C LYS A 76 -5.65 8.10 7.15
N LEU A 77 -6.20 6.89 7.19
CA LEU A 77 -5.40 5.68 7.23
C LEU A 77 -6.05 4.57 6.42
N ILE A 78 -5.25 3.97 5.55
CA ILE A 78 -5.62 2.79 4.75
C ILE A 78 -4.49 1.78 4.92
N HIS A 79 -4.82 0.61 5.47
CA HIS A 79 -3.89 -0.50 5.66
C HIS A 79 -4.37 -1.72 4.89
N VAL A 80 -3.48 -2.26 4.08
CA VAL A 80 -3.66 -3.60 3.52
C VAL A 80 -3.06 -4.60 4.50
N LEU A 81 -3.90 -5.33 5.20
CA LEU A 81 -3.55 -6.37 6.17
C LEU A 81 -3.31 -7.70 5.43
N ILE A 82 -2.14 -7.82 4.83
CA ILE A 82 -1.75 -8.96 3.97
C ILE A 82 -1.90 -10.30 4.70
N HIS A 83 -1.48 -10.40 5.96
CA HIS A 83 -1.59 -11.66 6.71
C HIS A 83 -3.04 -12.08 7.01
N ALA A 84 -3.95 -11.10 7.09
CA ALA A 84 -5.35 -11.28 7.47
C ALA A 84 -6.30 -11.23 6.26
N ASN A 85 -5.75 -11.16 5.04
CA ASN A 85 -6.49 -11.05 3.78
C ASN A 85 -7.58 -9.97 3.85
N ALA A 86 -7.20 -8.79 4.36
CA ALA A 86 -8.14 -7.71 4.63
C ALA A 86 -7.60 -6.33 4.26
N LEU A 87 -8.50 -5.42 3.96
CA LEU A 87 -8.27 -3.99 3.84
C LEU A 87 -8.96 -3.27 4.99
N GLU A 88 -8.20 -2.47 5.73
CA GLU A 88 -8.70 -1.62 6.81
C GLU A 88 -8.63 -0.15 6.38
N ILE A 89 -9.74 0.56 6.51
CA ILE A 89 -9.85 1.99 6.22
C ILE A 89 -10.38 2.69 7.47
N GLN A 90 -9.69 3.73 7.92
CA GLN A 90 -10.09 4.54 9.07
C GLN A 90 -10.53 5.94 8.63
N ILE A 91 -11.78 6.27 9.00
CA ILE A 91 -12.41 7.57 8.76
C ILE A 91 -12.46 8.30 10.12
N HIS A 92 -11.87 9.48 10.22
CA HIS A 92 -11.94 10.28 11.45
C HIS A 92 -13.21 11.14 11.50
N LYS A 93 -13.81 11.22 12.68
CA LYS A 93 -14.94 12.12 12.94
C LYS A 93 -14.43 13.55 13.19
N VAL A 94 -15.27 14.54 12.90
CA VAL A 94 -14.90 15.98 12.86
C VAL A 94 -14.32 16.46 14.19
N ASP A 95 -14.79 15.93 15.33
CA ASP A 95 -14.39 16.36 16.67
C ASP A 95 -13.26 15.55 17.31
N ALA A 96 -12.58 14.72 16.53
CA ALA A 96 -11.49 13.91 17.06
C ALA A 96 -10.28 14.79 17.42
N LYS A 97 -10.06 15.04 18.71
CA LYS A 97 -8.83 15.67 19.24
C LYS A 97 -7.62 15.00 18.59
N ARG A 98 -6.72 15.81 18.00
CA ARG A 98 -5.49 15.30 17.38
C ARG A 98 -4.70 14.54 18.44
N ALA A 99 -4.49 13.25 18.20
CA ALA A 99 -3.64 12.43 19.07
C ALA A 99 -2.25 13.07 19.18
N PRO A 100 -1.59 12.97 20.34
CA PRO A 100 -0.24 13.50 20.51
C PRO A 100 0.70 12.89 19.46
N VAL A 101 1.61 13.74 18.94
CA VAL A 101 2.63 13.31 17.98
C VAL A 101 3.53 12.28 18.65
N THR A 102 3.35 11.01 18.29
CA THR A 102 4.20 9.94 18.79
C THR A 102 5.48 9.92 17.97
N ILE A 103 6.59 10.33 18.58
CA ILE A 103 7.92 10.18 17.97
C ILE A 103 8.30 8.71 18.04
N LYS A 104 8.29 8.03 16.89
CA LYS A 104 8.70 6.63 16.80
C LYS A 104 10.23 6.53 16.83
N LYS A 105 10.74 5.43 17.38
CA LYS A 105 12.16 5.07 17.32
C LYS A 105 12.61 5.02 15.86
N ARG A 106 13.75 5.67 15.56
CA ARG A 106 14.29 5.71 14.20
C ARG A 106 14.91 4.36 13.84
N PRO A 107 14.76 3.90 12.58
CA PRO A 107 15.48 2.73 12.10
C PRO A 107 16.99 2.98 12.07
N ASN A 108 17.78 1.92 12.22
CA ASN A 108 19.25 2.00 12.11
C ASN A 108 19.64 2.18 10.64
N ILE A 109 19.92 3.44 10.26
CA ILE A 109 20.15 3.81 8.85
C ILE A 109 21.38 3.07 8.27
N LEU A 110 22.46 2.98 9.04
CA LEU A 110 23.73 2.36 8.60
C LEU A 110 23.56 0.86 8.32
N GLU A 111 22.84 0.16 9.19
CA GLU A 111 22.56 -1.27 9.04
C GLU A 111 21.65 -1.52 7.83
N ILE A 112 20.60 -0.71 7.66
CA ILE A 112 19.72 -0.79 6.49
C ILE A 112 20.50 -0.58 5.19
N GLU A 113 21.38 0.42 5.17
CA GLU A 113 22.19 0.73 4.00
C GLU A 113 23.14 -0.43 3.66
N THR A 114 23.82 -0.98 4.67
CA THR A 114 24.73 -2.12 4.49
C THR A 114 23.98 -3.36 3.97
N CYS A 115 22.82 -3.68 4.56
CA CYS A 115 22.01 -4.82 4.16
C CYS A 115 21.42 -4.65 2.76
N ALA A 116 20.97 -3.44 2.42
CA ALA A 116 20.44 -3.14 1.09
C ALA A 116 21.53 -3.23 0.00
N THR A 117 22.73 -2.72 0.27
CA THR A 117 23.86 -2.82 -0.68
C THR A 117 24.22 -4.28 -0.94
N LYS A 118 24.41 -5.08 0.12
CA LYS A 118 24.70 -6.52 -0.01
C LYS A 118 23.61 -7.25 -0.82
N PHE A 119 22.35 -6.92 -0.58
CA PHE A 119 21.23 -7.51 -1.31
C PHE A 119 21.30 -7.19 -2.81
N ILE A 120 21.54 -5.92 -3.18
CA ILE A 120 21.64 -5.49 -4.59
C ILE A 120 22.82 -6.15 -5.30
N GLU A 121 23.97 -6.28 -4.62
CA GLU A 121 25.15 -6.98 -5.13
C GLU A 121 24.84 -8.46 -5.41
N GLN A 122 24.16 -9.13 -4.49
CA GLN A 122 23.75 -10.54 -4.64
C GLN A 122 22.71 -10.73 -5.76
N ALA A 123 21.77 -9.79 -5.88
CA ALA A 123 20.73 -9.81 -6.90
C ALA A 123 21.25 -9.50 -8.33
N LYS A 124 22.54 -9.15 -8.48
CA LYS A 124 23.20 -8.85 -9.77
C LYS A 124 22.47 -7.79 -10.60
N VAL A 125 21.88 -6.79 -9.94
CA VAL A 125 21.23 -5.66 -10.62
C VAL A 125 22.26 -4.87 -11.42
N HIS A 126 21.89 -4.44 -12.63
CA HIS A 126 22.79 -3.66 -13.48
C HIS A 126 23.18 -2.33 -12.80
N LYS A 127 24.45 -1.91 -12.97
CA LYS A 127 25.00 -0.73 -12.27
C LYS A 127 24.20 0.56 -12.48
N SER A 128 23.65 0.76 -13.68
CA SER A 128 22.81 1.92 -14.01
C SER A 128 21.52 1.97 -13.19
N ASP A 129 20.96 0.81 -12.85
CA ASP A 129 19.67 0.68 -12.18
C ASP A 129 19.81 0.48 -10.67
N ALA A 130 21.03 0.14 -10.22
CA ALA A 130 21.37 -0.19 -8.84
C ALA A 130 20.96 0.92 -7.86
N ARG A 131 21.09 2.20 -8.24
CA ARG A 131 20.69 3.33 -7.37
C ARG A 131 19.21 3.30 -7.01
N LEU A 132 18.32 3.13 -8.01
CA LEU A 132 16.88 3.11 -7.76
C LEU A 132 16.48 1.85 -7.01
N CYS A 133 17.00 0.68 -7.42
CA CYS A 133 16.72 -0.59 -6.75
C CYS A 133 17.22 -0.58 -5.29
N LEU A 134 18.36 0.06 -5.01
CA LEU A 134 18.86 0.23 -3.65
C LEU A 134 17.90 1.04 -2.78
N GLU A 135 17.39 2.18 -3.27
CA GLU A 135 16.44 3.00 -2.52
C GLU A 135 15.11 2.27 -2.28
N VAL A 136 14.65 1.49 -3.26
CA VAL A 136 13.50 0.58 -3.10
C VAL A 136 13.76 -0.42 -1.97
N VAL A 137 14.90 -1.12 -1.99
CA VAL A 137 15.23 -2.13 -0.97
C VAL A 137 15.40 -1.48 0.42
N LYS A 138 16.05 -0.31 0.52
CA LYS A 138 16.13 0.47 1.75
C LYS A 138 14.74 0.82 2.29
N LEU A 139 13.80 1.18 1.41
CA LEU A 139 12.43 1.47 1.79
C LEU A 139 11.71 0.24 2.36
N LEU A 140 11.89 -0.93 1.74
CA LEU A 140 11.34 -2.20 2.23
C LEU A 140 11.89 -2.58 3.62
N TYR A 141 13.20 -2.43 3.85
CA TYR A 141 13.80 -2.63 5.17
C TYR A 141 13.22 -1.70 6.24
N LYS A 142 12.96 -0.43 5.89
CA LYS A 142 12.30 0.52 6.81
C LYS A 142 10.88 0.08 7.17
N TRP A 143 10.16 -0.59 6.26
CA TRP A 143 8.80 -1.06 6.52
C TRP A 143 8.76 -2.24 7.49
N THR A 144 9.79 -3.07 7.48
CA THR A 144 9.88 -4.25 8.36
C THR A 144 10.72 -4.05 9.61
N TRP A 145 11.36 -2.90 9.77
CA TRP A 145 12.23 -2.59 10.92
C TRP A 145 11.56 -2.85 12.27
N GLY A 146 12.19 -3.68 13.10
CA GLY A 146 11.66 -4.05 14.43
C GLY A 146 10.37 -4.88 14.37
N THR A 147 10.02 -5.43 13.21
CA THR A 147 8.87 -6.31 13.00
C THR A 147 9.30 -7.64 12.36
N ALA A 148 8.36 -8.45 11.89
CA ALA A 148 8.66 -9.74 11.28
C ALA A 148 9.46 -9.59 9.96
N ALA A 149 10.36 -10.53 9.71
CA ALA A 149 11.12 -10.60 8.46
C ALA A 149 10.19 -10.79 7.25
N CYS A 150 10.50 -10.13 6.15
CA CYS A 150 9.88 -10.37 4.83
C CYS A 150 10.90 -11.01 3.89
N LYS A 151 10.41 -11.73 2.88
CA LYS A 151 11.25 -12.20 1.78
C LYS A 151 11.08 -11.26 0.60
N VAL A 152 12.19 -10.85 -0.02
CA VAL A 152 12.20 -9.99 -1.19
C VAL A 152 12.91 -10.72 -2.31
N GLU A 153 12.24 -10.88 -3.43
CA GLU A 153 12.76 -11.49 -4.64
C GLU A 153 12.76 -10.45 -5.76
N ILE A 154 13.84 -10.39 -6.53
CA ILE A 154 13.97 -9.56 -7.73
C ILE A 154 14.27 -10.48 -8.90
N ASN A 155 13.42 -10.43 -9.92
CA ASN A 155 13.63 -11.16 -11.17
C ASN A 155 13.63 -10.18 -12.35
N LEU A 156 14.64 -10.26 -13.21
CA LEU A 156 14.69 -9.46 -14.43
C LEU A 156 13.92 -10.18 -15.55
N PHE A 157 12.92 -9.52 -16.12
CA PHE A 157 12.18 -9.98 -17.29
C PHE A 157 12.22 -8.91 -18.37
N GLY A 158 12.95 -9.17 -19.46
CA GLY A 158 13.25 -8.15 -20.46
C GLY A 158 13.97 -6.96 -19.82
N ASP A 159 13.39 -5.76 -19.96
CA ASP A 159 13.94 -4.51 -19.39
C ASP A 159 13.26 -4.07 -18.10
N THR A 160 12.61 -4.99 -17.39
CA THR A 160 11.91 -4.68 -16.13
C THR A 160 12.34 -5.62 -15.02
N TYR A 161 12.69 -5.04 -13.87
CA TYR A 161 12.86 -5.79 -12.62
C TYR A 161 11.51 -5.96 -11.96
N HIS A 162 11.11 -7.20 -11.72
CA HIS A 162 9.90 -7.55 -11.00
C HIS A 162 10.25 -7.83 -9.54
N PHE A 163 9.72 -7.00 -8.65
CA PHE A 163 9.87 -7.17 -7.21
C PHE A 163 8.70 -7.96 -6.67
N THR A 164 9.00 -8.94 -5.82
CA THR A 164 8.04 -9.75 -5.08
C THR A 164 8.40 -9.72 -3.62
N VAL A 165 7.51 -9.21 -2.78
CA VAL A 165 7.70 -9.09 -1.33
C VAL A 165 6.66 -9.95 -0.63
N SER A 166 7.09 -11.06 -0.03
CA SER A 166 6.22 -11.99 0.70
C SER A 166 6.48 -11.95 2.21
N SER A 167 5.56 -12.53 2.98
CA SER A 167 5.60 -12.53 4.46
C SER A 167 5.47 -11.15 5.12
N LEU A 168 5.12 -10.12 4.35
CA LEU A 168 4.79 -8.80 4.88
C LEU A 168 3.46 -8.89 5.65
N ARG A 169 3.40 -8.42 6.91
CA ARG A 169 2.17 -8.51 7.71
C ARG A 169 1.10 -7.51 7.28
N LYS A 170 1.54 -6.29 6.96
CA LYS A 170 0.69 -5.17 6.53
C LYS A 170 1.51 -4.14 5.77
N VAL A 171 0.84 -3.36 4.93
CA VAL A 171 1.41 -2.18 4.28
C VAL A 171 0.37 -1.05 4.27
N SER A 172 0.80 0.18 4.53
CA SER A 172 -0.07 1.35 4.46
C SER A 172 -0.08 1.96 3.07
N PHE A 173 -1.17 2.65 2.72
CA PHE A 173 -1.22 3.46 1.51
C PHE A 173 -0.08 4.48 1.46
N GLN A 174 0.26 5.12 2.59
CA GLN A 174 1.36 6.08 2.64
C GLN A 174 2.71 5.44 2.32
N GLN A 175 2.95 4.20 2.77
CA GLN A 175 4.15 3.44 2.42
C GLN A 175 4.20 3.18 0.91
N LEU A 176 3.12 2.68 0.31
CA LEU A 176 3.03 2.44 -1.14
C LEU A 176 3.16 3.75 -1.94
N ASN A 177 2.62 4.86 -1.45
CA ASN A 177 2.74 6.16 -2.09
C ASN A 177 4.18 6.69 -2.06
N VAL A 178 4.93 6.44 -0.98
CA VAL A 178 6.37 6.76 -0.94
C VAL A 178 7.13 5.92 -1.96
N LEU A 179 6.80 4.63 -2.10
CA LEU A 179 7.39 3.75 -3.12
C LEU A 179 7.11 4.28 -4.54
N ASN A 180 5.84 4.59 -4.84
CA ASN A 180 5.44 5.17 -6.13
C ASN A 180 6.13 6.50 -6.44
N LYS A 181 6.48 7.28 -5.41
CA LYS A 181 7.13 8.59 -5.55
C LYS A 181 8.65 8.51 -5.66
N LEU A 182 9.26 7.33 -5.49
CA LEU A 182 10.72 7.19 -5.65
C LEU A 182 11.15 7.49 -7.09
N SER A 183 10.36 7.06 -8.07
CA SER A 183 10.60 7.31 -9.49
C SER A 183 9.37 6.93 -10.31
N ASP A 184 9.15 7.60 -11.43
CA ASP A 184 8.15 7.22 -12.43
C ASP A 184 8.42 5.84 -13.06
N LEU A 185 9.63 5.29 -12.88
CA LEU A 185 10.00 3.95 -13.30
C LEU A 185 9.42 2.85 -12.40
N VAL A 186 8.88 3.21 -11.22
CA VAL A 186 8.21 2.27 -10.31
C VAL A 186 6.74 2.19 -10.69
N THR A 187 6.32 1.04 -11.20
CA THR A 187 4.98 0.85 -11.77
C THR A 187 4.33 -0.44 -11.25
N ASP A 188 3.06 -0.65 -11.61
CA ASP A 188 2.30 -1.88 -11.35
C ASP A 188 2.32 -2.33 -9.88
N ILE A 189 2.21 -1.38 -8.96
CA ILE A 189 2.17 -1.66 -7.52
C ILE A 189 0.84 -2.36 -7.18
N GLN A 190 0.91 -3.64 -6.86
CA GLN A 190 -0.23 -4.49 -6.56
C GLN A 190 0.01 -5.34 -5.31
N VAL A 191 -0.98 -5.38 -4.43
CA VAL A 191 -0.99 -6.30 -3.30
C VAL A 191 -1.95 -7.43 -3.62
N ASN A 192 -1.42 -8.65 -3.68
CA ASN A 192 -2.21 -9.86 -3.80
C ASN A 192 -2.34 -10.48 -2.40
N LEU A 193 -3.56 -10.39 -1.88
CA LEU A 193 -3.94 -10.81 -0.55
C LEU A 193 -4.14 -12.33 -0.47
N GLU A 194 -4.58 -12.96 -1.54
CA GLU A 194 -4.74 -14.41 -1.62
C GLU A 194 -3.38 -15.13 -1.51
N GLN A 195 -2.42 -14.71 -2.31
CA GLN A 195 -1.05 -15.24 -2.35
C GLN A 195 -0.11 -14.57 -1.33
N LYS A 196 -0.59 -13.56 -0.59
CA LYS A 196 0.12 -12.86 0.51
C LYS A 196 1.45 -12.21 0.12
N TRP A 197 1.43 -11.45 -0.96
CA TRP A 197 2.60 -10.74 -1.48
C TRP A 197 2.23 -9.35 -2.00
N LEU A 198 3.22 -8.47 -1.94
CA LEU A 198 3.25 -7.21 -2.65
C LEU A 198 4.14 -7.41 -3.88
N SER A 199 3.68 -6.97 -5.04
CA SER A 199 4.47 -6.95 -6.27
C SER A 199 4.49 -5.55 -6.87
N PHE A 200 5.57 -5.23 -7.55
CA PHE A 200 5.73 -4.00 -8.33
C PHE A 200 6.87 -4.16 -9.32
N LYS A 201 6.94 -3.26 -10.28
CA LYS A 201 7.92 -3.27 -11.36
C LYS A 201 8.83 -2.06 -11.27
N VAL A 202 10.09 -2.24 -11.65
CA VAL A 202 11.07 -1.16 -11.83
C VAL A 202 11.66 -1.29 -13.23
N THR A 203 11.28 -0.37 -14.12
CA THR A 203 11.80 -0.32 -15.49
C THR A 203 13.25 0.16 -15.51
N ARG A 204 14.08 -0.43 -16.36
CA ARG A 204 15.49 -0.04 -16.50
C ARG A 204 15.64 1.42 -16.94
N THR A 205 16.65 2.07 -16.40
CA THR A 205 16.93 3.50 -16.62
C THR A 205 17.38 3.82 -18.07
N ASN A 206 17.90 2.83 -18.80
CA ASN A 206 18.40 3.02 -20.16
C ASN A 206 17.32 3.46 -21.17
N GLU A 207 16.06 3.06 -20.99
CA GLU A 207 14.94 3.54 -21.82
C GLU A 207 14.60 5.02 -21.53
N TYR A 208 14.81 5.48 -20.30
CA TYR A 208 14.54 6.86 -19.92
C TYR A 208 15.54 7.84 -20.55
N ILE A 209 16.80 7.43 -20.68
CA ILE A 209 17.83 8.22 -21.37
C ILE A 209 17.44 8.43 -22.83
N THR A 210 17.02 7.38 -23.53
CA THR A 210 16.61 7.47 -24.94
C THR A 210 15.32 8.30 -25.12
N LEU A 211 14.30 8.13 -24.28
CA LEU A 211 13.05 8.92 -24.39
C LEU A 211 13.24 10.41 -24.00
N SER A 212 14.08 10.69 -23.01
CA SER A 212 14.39 12.07 -22.57
C SER A 212 15.20 12.82 -23.62
N GLU A 213 16.17 12.15 -24.26
CA GLU A 213 16.95 12.71 -25.37
C GLU A 213 16.09 13.00 -26.60
N ILE A 214 15.12 12.14 -26.92
CA ILE A 214 14.17 12.35 -28.01
C ILE A 214 13.25 13.57 -27.72
N LYS A 215 12.77 13.73 -26.48
CA LYS A 215 11.95 14.89 -26.08
C LYS A 215 12.75 16.21 -26.08
N LEU A 216 14.02 16.19 -25.68
CA LEU A 216 14.92 17.35 -25.73
C LEU A 216 15.28 17.76 -27.17
N LYS A 217 15.45 16.80 -28.08
CA LYS A 217 15.66 17.09 -29.51
C LYS A 217 14.44 17.70 -30.19
N ARG A 218 13.22 17.28 -29.82
CA ARG A 218 11.96 17.84 -30.36
C ARG A 218 11.61 19.24 -29.85
N LYS A 219 12.21 19.72 -28.76
CA LYS A 219 12.05 21.10 -28.26
C LYS A 219 13.06 22.09 -28.85
N LYS A 220 14.05 21.60 -29.62
CA LYS A 220 15.10 22.40 -30.26
C LYS A 220 14.93 22.52 -31.78
N LEU A 221 13.81 22.05 -32.32
CA LEU A 221 13.34 22.23 -33.69
C LEU A 221 12.09 23.12 -33.64
#